data_AF-A0A7M3ZIB7-F1
#
_entry.id   AF-A0A7M3ZIB7-F1
#
_cell.length_a   1.000
_cell.length_b   1.000
_cell.length_c   1.000
_cell.angle_alpha   90.00
_cell.angle_beta   90.00
_cell.angle_gamma   90.00
#
_symmetry.space_group_name_H-M   'P 1'
#
loop_
_entity.id
_entity.type
_entity.pdbx_description
1 polymer ?
#
loop_
_entity_poly.entity_id
_entity_poly.type
_entity_poly.pdbx_seq_one_letter_code
_entity_poly.pdbx_strand_id
1 'polypeptide(L)'
;WNVDGSVTPSDGEIVIDAHFALNDEINMELGDAIDIIVGEGGVQTFTVIGFANSPLELFYANPDSILPQESSYVVAYLDAEVLAEISGNEPFARNTLNIDLEGTPAFDLSDTDEIEGIELQVTKDTLTQAMNETGADGYVLDRGQLSAELLRLDKDSLSKSIPFILGILLFISGLVIAVSLDRLIRTQSREIAVLRTIGASTSDVMTGYLLVPLVLGVPGVLLGILLGTSSIGSGAFTAFYFSFLGIPVVVTHHYADIIATISLSALFITFLFGIRPAWKAARLQPLDILGQGSDKKPNRILTKITSALPPGIGLGLRSTFRKPARLLATLLALSLAMVILGGNMMFVAGFTGAFSEATDAQENWEYQIAAFPSGLENITAWAEENTTAFELTLVAQASITGTTKAIDLKGNDVLSEQDDALHRLNLLDGNLPQVGQSPVEGILDEGSAALEGYSVGDTISIEFEGEEHSVKVVGIARELSRSIYMHRADVEPIVGQEANGALLITKDDVDIEDIRFST
;
A
#
# COMPACT_ATOMS: atom_id res chain seq x y z
N TRP A 1 -17.00 0.49 18.57
CA TRP A 1 -16.71 -0.79 17.91
C TRP A 1 -17.97 -1.59 17.69
N ASN A 2 -18.87 -1.69 18.68
CA ASN A 2 -20.29 -1.96 18.38
C ASN A 2 -20.85 -0.84 17.47
N VAL A 3 -21.42 -1.24 16.33
CA VAL A 3 -22.12 -0.36 15.40
C VAL A 3 -23.62 -0.42 15.67
N ASP A 4 -24.18 -1.63 15.80
CA ASP A 4 -25.57 -1.87 16.17
C ASP A 4 -25.76 -3.22 16.90
N GLY A 5 -26.80 -3.33 17.72
CA GLY A 5 -27.12 -4.56 18.46
C GLY A 5 -26.19 -4.90 19.64
N SER A 6 -26.03 -6.19 19.92
CA SER A 6 -25.20 -6.74 21.01
C SER A 6 -23.92 -7.37 20.47
N VAL A 7 -22.82 -7.30 21.23
CA VAL A 7 -21.50 -7.86 20.86
C VAL A 7 -21.11 -9.08 21.70
N THR A 8 -22.05 -9.63 22.46
CA THR A 8 -21.83 -10.79 23.33
C THR A 8 -22.78 -11.91 22.91
N PRO A 9 -22.41 -12.73 21.91
CA PRO A 9 -23.23 -13.84 21.44
C PRO A 9 -23.29 -14.96 22.49
N SER A 10 -24.49 -15.52 22.66
CA SER A 10 -24.75 -16.76 23.41
C SER A 10 -24.92 -17.94 22.44
N ASP A 11 -25.24 -19.13 22.94
CA ASP A 11 -25.52 -20.32 22.13
C ASP A 11 -26.56 -20.03 21.03
N GLY A 12 -26.18 -20.25 19.76
CA GLY A 12 -27.03 -20.04 18.59
C GLY A 12 -27.13 -18.58 18.12
N GLU A 13 -26.39 -17.66 18.73
CA GLU A 13 -26.30 -16.26 18.33
C GLU A 13 -24.96 -15.97 17.65
N ILE A 14 -24.95 -14.99 16.73
CA ILE A 14 -23.74 -14.58 16.02
C ILE A 14 -23.67 -13.05 15.90
N VAL A 15 -22.46 -12.52 15.96
CA VAL A 15 -22.18 -11.12 15.65
C VAL A 15 -21.45 -11.08 14.32
N ILE A 16 -21.95 -10.32 13.37
CA ILE A 16 -21.35 -10.22 12.03
C ILE A 16 -20.55 -8.91 11.93
N ASP A 17 -19.49 -8.92 11.15
CA ASP A 17 -18.79 -7.68 10.84
C ASP A 17 -19.71 -6.66 10.14
N ALA A 18 -19.67 -5.40 10.58
CA ALA A 18 -20.60 -4.38 10.09
C ALA A 18 -20.40 -4.01 8.61
N HIS A 19 -19.21 -4.22 8.03
CA HIS A 19 -18.97 -3.90 6.61
C HIS A 19 -19.74 -4.83 5.69
N PHE A 20 -19.69 -6.12 6.00
CA PHE A 20 -20.42 -7.13 5.25
C PHE A 20 -21.92 -6.96 5.47
N ALA A 21 -22.34 -6.87 6.73
CA ALA A 21 -23.76 -6.82 7.07
C ALA A 21 -24.47 -5.56 6.55
N LEU A 22 -23.84 -4.39 6.62
CA LEU A 22 -24.43 -3.11 6.23
C LEU A 22 -24.11 -2.70 4.79
N ASN A 23 -23.48 -3.57 3.99
CA ASN A 23 -23.27 -3.34 2.57
C ASN A 23 -24.63 -3.21 1.85
N ASP A 24 -24.74 -2.28 0.89
CA ASP A 24 -25.94 -2.05 0.09
C ASP A 24 -26.44 -3.31 -0.65
N GLU A 25 -25.55 -4.28 -0.94
CA GLU A 25 -25.91 -5.54 -1.61
C GLU A 25 -26.53 -6.59 -0.68
N ILE A 26 -26.05 -6.65 0.57
CA ILE A 26 -26.43 -7.68 1.56
C ILE A 26 -27.56 -7.17 2.46
N ASN A 27 -27.38 -5.97 3.03
CA ASN A 27 -28.33 -5.25 3.88
C ASN A 27 -29.02 -6.16 4.92
N MET A 28 -28.22 -6.80 5.77
CA MET A 28 -28.69 -7.64 6.88
C MET A 28 -29.37 -6.84 7.98
N GLU A 29 -30.38 -7.44 8.61
CA GLU A 29 -31.09 -6.89 9.76
C GLU A 29 -30.84 -7.71 11.03
N LEU A 30 -30.96 -7.06 12.19
CA LEU A 30 -30.87 -7.76 13.47
C LEU A 30 -32.03 -8.75 13.60
N GLY A 31 -31.71 -10.00 13.96
CA GLY A 31 -32.65 -11.10 14.04
C GLY A 31 -32.72 -11.96 12.79
N ASP A 32 -31.99 -11.61 11.72
CA ASP A 32 -31.83 -12.48 10.55
C ASP A 32 -31.14 -13.80 10.94
N ALA A 33 -31.48 -14.87 10.21
CA ALA A 33 -30.86 -16.18 10.37
C ALA A 33 -29.85 -16.42 9.25
N ILE A 34 -28.67 -16.93 9.61
CA ILE A 34 -27.59 -17.26 8.68
C ILE A 34 -27.16 -18.72 8.86
N ASP A 35 -27.00 -19.41 7.74
CA ASP A 35 -26.47 -20.77 7.69
C ASP A 35 -24.97 -20.72 7.42
N ILE A 36 -24.17 -21.33 8.30
CA ILE A 36 -22.71 -21.36 8.23
C ILE A 36 -22.24 -22.80 8.32
N ILE A 37 -21.31 -23.18 7.45
CA ILE A 37 -20.64 -24.48 7.51
C ILE A 37 -19.44 -24.33 8.43
N VAL A 38 -19.37 -25.12 9.50
CA VAL A 38 -18.31 -25.01 10.50
C VAL A 38 -17.62 -26.35 10.73
N GLY A 39 -16.36 -26.46 10.29
CA GLY A 39 -15.54 -27.65 10.48
C GLY A 39 -16.26 -28.94 10.06
N GLU A 40 -16.14 -29.99 10.88
CA GLU A 40 -16.83 -31.28 10.65
C GLU A 40 -18.31 -31.27 11.10
N GLY A 41 -18.79 -30.19 11.72
CA GLY A 41 -20.17 -30.09 12.25
C GLY A 41 -21.24 -29.77 11.22
N GLY A 42 -20.85 -29.58 9.95
CA GLY A 42 -21.76 -29.30 8.85
C GLY A 42 -22.44 -27.93 8.95
N VAL A 43 -23.61 -27.81 8.33
CA VAL A 43 -24.40 -26.56 8.29
C VAL A 43 -25.06 -26.29 9.65
N GLN A 44 -24.77 -25.13 10.24
CA GLN A 44 -25.35 -24.62 11.48
C GLN A 44 -26.06 -23.30 11.23
N THR A 45 -27.25 -23.11 11.82
CA THR A 45 -28.02 -21.87 11.67
C THR A 45 -27.85 -20.99 12.91
N PHE A 46 -27.44 -19.74 12.72
CA PHE A 46 -27.27 -18.74 13.78
C PHE A 46 -28.21 -17.55 13.60
N THR A 47 -28.60 -16.92 14.72
CA THR A 47 -29.34 -15.65 14.71
C THR A 47 -28.40 -14.47 14.88
N VAL A 48 -28.48 -13.49 13.98
CA VAL A 48 -27.66 -12.28 14.01
C VAL A 48 -28.14 -11.34 15.13
N ILE A 49 -27.29 -11.06 16.11
CA ILE A 49 -27.66 -10.21 17.27
C ILE A 49 -26.97 -8.85 17.30
N GLY A 50 -25.98 -8.63 16.43
CA GLY A 50 -25.26 -7.37 16.35
C GLY A 50 -24.27 -7.28 15.22
N PHE A 51 -23.84 -6.05 14.97
CA PHE A 51 -22.86 -5.66 13.96
C PHE A 51 -21.70 -4.93 14.63
N ALA A 52 -20.47 -5.39 14.40
CA ALA A 52 -19.28 -4.83 15.03
C ALA A 52 -18.14 -4.62 14.02
N ASN A 53 -17.26 -3.67 14.32
CA ASN A 53 -15.99 -3.49 13.61
C ASN A 53 -14.84 -3.91 14.53
N SER A 54 -13.90 -4.70 14.01
CA SER A 54 -12.67 -5.08 14.73
C SER A 54 -11.45 -4.33 14.17
N PRO A 55 -10.59 -3.77 15.03
CA PRO A 55 -9.33 -3.17 14.59
C PRO A 55 -8.30 -4.21 14.10
N LEU A 56 -8.53 -5.50 14.36
CA LEU A 56 -7.69 -6.59 13.85
C LEU A 56 -8.13 -7.03 12.44
N GLU A 57 -9.35 -6.68 12.04
CA GLU A 57 -9.99 -7.09 10.79
C GLU A 57 -10.31 -5.88 9.93
N LEU A 58 -9.36 -4.95 9.79
CA LEU A 58 -9.54 -3.76 8.95
C LEU A 58 -9.28 -4.07 7.47
N PHE A 59 -8.55 -5.13 7.18
CA PHE A 59 -8.25 -5.56 5.82
C PHE A 59 -9.10 -6.80 5.52
N TYR A 60 -10.22 -6.60 4.82
CA TYR A 60 -11.19 -7.66 4.50
C TYR A 60 -10.71 -8.55 3.37
N ALA A 61 -9.56 -9.19 3.53
CA ALA A 61 -9.07 -10.16 2.58
C ALA A 61 -9.06 -11.53 3.23
N ASN A 62 -9.40 -12.56 2.46
CA ASN A 62 -9.06 -13.92 2.84
C ASN A 62 -7.54 -13.97 3.16
N PRO A 63 -7.08 -14.70 4.20
CA PRO A 63 -5.66 -14.89 4.50
C PRO A 63 -4.74 -15.15 3.27
N ASP A 64 -5.26 -15.81 2.24
CA ASP A 64 -4.51 -16.11 0.99
C ASP A 64 -4.58 -14.99 -0.06
N SER A 65 -5.31 -13.91 0.22
CA SER A 65 -5.51 -12.78 -0.67
C SER A 65 -4.87 -11.51 -0.12
N ILE A 66 -4.10 -10.84 -0.97
CA ILE A 66 -3.56 -9.52 -0.69
C ILE A 66 -4.50 -8.39 -1.13
N LEU A 67 -5.74 -8.73 -1.53
CA LEU A 67 -6.74 -7.78 -2.01
C LEU A 67 -7.99 -7.83 -1.12
N PRO A 68 -8.54 -6.68 -0.72
CA PRO A 68 -9.82 -6.64 -0.03
C PRO A 68 -10.94 -7.23 -0.89
N GLN A 69 -11.83 -7.97 -0.24
CA GLN A 69 -12.96 -8.71 -0.77
C GLN A 69 -14.21 -8.36 0.04
N GLU A 70 -14.96 -7.35 -0.39
CA GLU A 70 -16.08 -6.81 0.40
C GLU A 70 -17.31 -7.74 0.49
N SER A 71 -17.51 -8.63 -0.50
CA SER A 71 -18.70 -9.49 -0.58
C SER A 71 -18.40 -10.99 -0.45
N SER A 72 -17.15 -11.42 -0.57
CA SER A 72 -16.76 -12.86 -0.54
C SER A 72 -16.05 -13.27 0.74
N TYR A 73 -15.59 -12.32 1.55
CA TYR A 73 -14.98 -12.59 2.84
C TYR A 73 -15.76 -11.87 3.95
N VAL A 74 -16.09 -12.61 5.01
CA VAL A 74 -16.80 -12.08 6.17
C VAL A 74 -16.17 -12.60 7.44
N VAL A 75 -15.99 -11.71 8.41
CA VAL A 75 -15.64 -12.10 9.77
C VAL A 75 -16.90 -12.14 10.61
N ALA A 76 -17.06 -13.22 11.35
CA ALA A 76 -18.14 -13.38 12.31
C ALA A 76 -17.57 -13.80 13.66
N TYR A 77 -18.25 -13.38 14.73
CA TYR A 77 -17.85 -13.62 16.10
C TYR A 77 -18.92 -14.47 16.80
N LEU A 78 -18.46 -15.56 17.40
CA LEU A 78 -19.24 -16.53 18.15
C LEU A 78 -18.64 -16.66 19.55
N ASP A 79 -19.37 -17.28 20.47
CA ASP A 79 -18.76 -17.76 21.70
C ASP A 79 -17.71 -18.83 21.37
N ALA A 80 -16.52 -18.72 21.98
CA ALA A 80 -15.39 -19.58 21.65
C ALA A 80 -15.61 -21.06 22.04
N GLU A 81 -16.41 -21.32 23.08
CA GLU A 81 -16.76 -22.68 23.50
C GLU A 81 -17.78 -23.29 22.53
N VAL A 82 -18.79 -22.50 22.12
CA VAL A 82 -19.76 -22.91 21.08
C VAL A 82 -19.04 -23.21 19.76
N LEU A 83 -18.14 -22.33 19.31
CA LEU A 83 -17.38 -22.52 18.08
C LEU A 83 -16.50 -23.78 18.13
N ALA A 84 -15.88 -24.08 19.27
CA ALA A 84 -15.10 -25.30 19.45
C ALA A 84 -15.99 -26.55 19.35
N GLU A 85 -17.13 -26.56 20.03
CA GLU A 85 -18.06 -27.70 20.02
C GLU A 85 -18.62 -27.98 18.61
N ILE A 86 -19.11 -26.95 17.90
CA ILE A 86 -19.70 -27.13 16.57
C ILE A 86 -18.65 -27.45 15.50
N SER A 87 -17.38 -27.09 15.70
CA SER A 87 -16.31 -27.42 14.76
C SER A 87 -15.76 -28.84 14.95
N GLY A 88 -16.26 -29.58 15.95
CA GLY A 88 -15.76 -30.92 16.30
C GLY A 88 -14.49 -30.90 17.16
N ASN A 89 -14.10 -29.74 17.67
CA ASN A 89 -12.93 -29.58 18.53
C ASN A 89 -13.28 -29.80 20.02
N GLU A 90 -12.26 -30.03 20.84
CA GLU A 90 -12.42 -30.11 22.30
C GLU A 90 -12.98 -28.77 22.86
N PRO A 91 -13.86 -28.74 23.87
CA PRO A 91 -14.54 -27.53 24.36
C PRO A 91 -13.62 -26.35 24.76
N PHE A 92 -12.37 -26.65 25.10
CA PHE A 92 -11.35 -25.66 25.49
C PHE A 92 -10.23 -25.49 24.45
N ALA A 93 -10.39 -26.04 23.25
CA ALA A 93 -9.46 -25.81 22.14
C ALA A 93 -9.45 -24.31 21.77
N ARG A 94 -8.25 -23.72 21.66
CA ARG A 94 -8.08 -22.31 21.29
C ARG A 94 -6.93 -22.21 20.30
N ASN A 95 -7.16 -21.50 19.20
CA ASN A 95 -6.14 -21.26 18.17
C ASN A 95 -5.20 -20.12 18.56
N THR A 96 -5.64 -19.21 19.44
CA THR A 96 -4.89 -18.02 19.81
C THR A 96 -5.17 -17.64 21.26
N LEU A 97 -4.11 -17.30 21.99
CA LEU A 97 -4.19 -16.74 23.34
C LEU A 97 -3.67 -15.31 23.32
N ASN A 98 -4.57 -14.35 23.48
CA ASN A 98 -4.21 -12.93 23.57
C ASN A 98 -3.79 -12.60 25.02
N ILE A 99 -2.58 -12.07 25.19
CA ILE A 99 -2.01 -11.70 26.49
C ILE A 99 -1.83 -10.18 26.52
N ASP A 100 -2.50 -9.52 27.47
CA ASP A 100 -2.35 -8.10 27.71
C ASP A 100 -1.27 -7.84 28.78
N LEU A 101 -0.35 -6.93 28.48
CA LEU A 101 0.71 -6.51 29.38
C LEU A 101 0.46 -5.07 29.82
N GLU A 102 0.60 -4.83 31.12
CA GLU A 102 0.41 -3.50 31.70
C GLU A 102 1.42 -2.50 31.11
N GLY A 103 0.95 -1.31 30.71
CA GLY A 103 1.83 -0.22 30.28
C GLY A 103 2.00 -0.02 28.77
N THR A 104 1.36 -0.84 27.92
CA THR A 104 1.40 -0.70 26.45
C THR A 104 2.84 -0.64 25.89
N PRO A 105 3.68 -1.66 26.15
CA PRO A 105 5.06 -1.70 25.69
C PRO A 105 5.17 -1.53 24.17
N ALA A 106 6.33 -1.06 23.71
CA ALA A 106 6.66 -1.04 22.29
C ALA A 106 6.70 -2.48 21.74
N PHE A 107 6.35 -2.63 20.47
CA PHE A 107 6.43 -3.89 19.74
C PHE A 107 7.42 -3.74 18.61
N ASP A 108 7.88 -4.87 18.09
CA ASP A 108 8.87 -4.92 17.02
C ASP A 108 8.19 -4.63 15.68
N LEU A 109 8.80 -3.75 14.88
CA LEU A 109 8.24 -3.41 13.57
C LEU A 109 8.75 -4.35 12.50
N SER A 110 7.85 -4.88 11.67
CA SER A 110 8.20 -5.86 10.63
C SER A 110 9.07 -5.26 9.50
N ASP A 111 9.20 -3.93 9.43
CA ASP A 111 9.97 -3.20 8.40
C ASP A 111 11.35 -2.70 8.88
N THR A 112 11.78 -3.08 10.09
CA THR A 112 13.07 -2.68 10.66
C THR A 112 13.92 -3.88 11.07
N ASP A 113 15.24 -3.70 11.12
CA ASP A 113 16.18 -4.70 11.65
C ASP A 113 16.47 -4.48 13.15
N GLU A 114 16.01 -3.38 13.74
CA GLU A 114 16.26 -3.01 15.14
C GLU A 114 15.13 -3.54 16.02
N ILE A 115 15.46 -4.31 17.06
CA ILE A 115 14.46 -4.82 18.00
C ILE A 115 13.92 -3.66 18.85
N GLU A 116 12.79 -3.05 18.47
CA GLU A 116 12.22 -1.93 19.23
C GLU A 116 11.42 -2.39 20.45
N GLY A 117 10.84 -3.59 20.37
CA GLY A 117 9.99 -4.18 21.39
C GLY A 117 10.72 -4.98 22.46
N ILE A 118 11.85 -4.50 23.00
CA ILE A 118 12.71 -5.28 23.93
C ILE A 118 11.92 -5.94 25.07
N GLU A 119 10.96 -5.23 25.67
CA GLU A 119 10.14 -5.75 26.77
C GLU A 119 9.19 -6.88 26.32
N LEU A 120 8.61 -6.74 25.13
CA LEU A 120 7.82 -7.81 24.52
C LEU A 120 8.71 -8.98 24.10
N GLN A 121 9.91 -8.73 23.60
CA GLN A 121 10.83 -9.78 23.17
C GLN A 121 11.22 -10.71 24.32
N VAL A 122 11.54 -10.15 25.51
CA VAL A 122 11.81 -10.97 26.70
C VAL A 122 10.61 -11.85 27.06
N THR A 123 9.40 -11.31 26.91
CA THR A 123 8.16 -12.06 27.18
C THR A 123 7.92 -13.14 26.13
N LYS A 124 8.13 -12.84 24.84
CA LYS A 124 8.07 -13.78 23.71
C LYS A 124 9.03 -14.94 23.94
N ASP A 125 10.30 -14.66 24.21
CA ASP A 125 11.31 -15.69 24.47
C ASP A 125 10.91 -16.60 25.63
N THR A 126 10.37 -16.02 26.72
CA THR A 126 9.91 -16.79 27.88
C THR A 126 8.73 -17.68 27.54
N LEU A 127 7.77 -17.18 26.76
CA LEU A 127 6.58 -17.94 26.34
C LEU A 127 6.96 -19.03 25.33
N THR A 128 7.81 -18.73 24.34
CA THR A 128 8.32 -19.72 23.38
C THR A 128 9.08 -20.83 24.10
N GLN A 129 9.94 -20.49 25.08
CA GLN A 129 10.61 -21.50 25.89
C GLN A 129 9.61 -22.38 26.64
N ALA A 130 8.62 -21.77 27.29
CA ALA A 130 7.60 -22.52 28.03
C ALA A 130 6.77 -23.44 27.12
N MET A 131 6.41 -22.97 25.91
CA MET A 131 5.71 -23.77 24.90
C MET A 131 6.54 -24.98 24.49
N ASN A 132 7.81 -24.76 24.15
CA ASN A 132 8.75 -25.82 23.77
C ASN A 132 8.95 -26.85 24.91
N GLU A 133 9.03 -26.40 26.16
CA GLU A 133 9.15 -27.30 27.32
C GLU A 133 7.90 -28.16 27.55
N THR A 134 6.72 -27.64 27.22
CA THR A 134 5.45 -28.37 27.33
C THR A 134 5.14 -29.23 26.11
N GLY A 135 5.89 -29.09 25.01
CA GLY A 135 5.56 -29.69 23.72
C GLY A 135 4.26 -29.13 23.14
N ALA A 136 3.99 -27.84 23.37
CA ALA A 136 2.85 -27.15 22.79
C ALA A 136 3.28 -26.50 21.48
N ASP A 137 2.71 -26.97 20.37
CA ASP A 137 3.03 -26.46 19.04
C ASP A 137 2.45 -25.06 18.84
N GLY A 138 3.26 -24.15 18.27
CA GLY A 138 2.84 -22.79 17.95
C GLY A 138 3.96 -21.76 18.06
N TYR A 139 3.60 -20.48 17.85
CA TYR A 139 4.53 -19.36 17.87
C TYR A 139 3.94 -18.19 18.67
N VAL A 140 4.81 -17.31 19.17
CA VAL A 140 4.41 -16.14 19.96
C VAL A 140 4.63 -14.86 19.14
N LEU A 141 3.54 -14.20 18.77
CA LEU A 141 3.57 -12.91 18.09
C LEU A 141 3.28 -11.76 19.05
N ASP A 142 3.76 -10.58 18.69
CA ASP A 142 3.28 -9.32 19.24
C ASP A 142 2.18 -8.73 18.34
N ARG A 143 1.71 -7.53 18.67
CA ARG A 143 0.58 -6.86 17.99
C ARG A 143 0.86 -6.40 16.55
N GLY A 144 2.00 -6.74 15.94
CA GLY A 144 2.31 -6.48 14.53
C GLY A 144 1.44 -7.26 13.53
N GLN A 145 0.18 -7.56 13.86
CA GLN A 145 -0.74 -8.28 12.97
C GLN A 145 -0.99 -7.51 11.67
N LEU A 146 -1.14 -8.27 10.59
CA LEU A 146 -1.12 -7.79 9.20
C LEU A 146 -2.02 -6.58 8.98
N SER A 147 -3.28 -6.61 9.41
CA SER A 147 -4.27 -5.55 9.15
C SER A 147 -3.87 -4.18 9.73
N ALA A 148 -3.46 -4.14 11.00
CA ALA A 148 -3.07 -2.89 11.65
C ALA A 148 -1.72 -2.39 11.14
N GLU A 149 -0.82 -3.31 10.81
CA GLU A 149 0.52 -3.01 10.32
C GLU A 149 0.50 -2.46 8.88
N LEU A 150 -0.35 -2.98 8.01
CA LEU A 150 -0.57 -2.45 6.67
C LEU A 150 -1.02 -0.98 6.71
N LEU A 151 -1.96 -0.63 7.60
CA LEU A 151 -2.40 0.75 7.77
C LEU A 151 -1.32 1.65 8.38
N ARG A 152 -0.47 1.10 9.26
CA ARG A 152 0.69 1.82 9.78
C ARG A 152 1.68 2.14 8.66
N LEU A 153 1.99 1.16 7.82
CA LEU A 153 2.91 1.29 6.68
C LEU A 153 2.37 2.28 5.64
N ASP A 154 1.08 2.22 5.31
CA ASP A 154 0.44 3.19 4.42
C ASP A 154 0.53 4.61 5.01
N LYS A 155 0.12 4.79 6.26
CA LYS A 155 0.22 6.09 6.96
C LYS A 155 1.66 6.61 6.96
N ASP A 156 2.64 5.78 7.29
CA ASP A 156 4.04 6.18 7.35
C ASP A 156 4.57 6.57 5.95
N SER A 157 4.28 5.74 4.94
CA SER A 157 4.62 6.00 3.54
C SER A 157 4.03 7.32 3.03
N LEU A 158 2.76 7.59 3.33
CA LEU A 158 2.10 8.86 3.02
C LEU A 158 2.74 10.02 3.81
N SER A 159 3.04 9.83 5.09
CA SER A 159 3.66 10.87 5.93
C SER A 159 5.04 11.29 5.42
N LYS A 160 5.82 10.36 4.86
CA LYS A 160 7.13 10.60 4.27
C LYS A 160 7.04 11.21 2.86
N SER A 161 6.08 10.79 2.05
CA SER A 161 5.95 11.23 0.65
C SER A 161 5.22 12.56 0.47
N ILE A 162 4.18 12.84 1.25
CA ILE A 162 3.36 14.07 1.16
C ILE A 162 4.19 15.35 1.28
N PRO A 163 5.14 15.50 2.24
CA PRO A 163 5.97 16.70 2.34
C PRO A 163 6.80 16.98 1.08
N PHE A 164 7.28 15.94 0.40
CA PHE A 164 8.03 16.09 -0.85
C PHE A 164 7.13 16.61 -1.98
N ILE A 165 5.94 16.00 -2.16
CA ILE A 165 4.95 16.43 -3.15
C ILE A 165 4.50 17.87 -2.88
N LEU A 166 4.18 18.18 -1.61
CA LEU A 166 3.81 19.54 -1.20
C LEU A 166 4.95 20.53 -1.44
N GLY A 167 6.19 20.16 -1.14
CA GLY A 167 7.37 20.99 -1.42
C GLY A 167 7.49 21.35 -2.89
N ILE A 168 7.27 20.38 -3.77
CA ILE A 168 7.19 20.59 -5.22
C ILE A 168 6.07 21.56 -5.59
N LEU A 169 4.84 21.37 -5.09
CA LEU A 169 3.70 22.22 -5.40
C LEU A 169 3.89 23.67 -4.89
N LEU A 170 4.46 23.83 -3.70
CA LEU A 170 4.81 25.14 -3.14
C LEU A 170 5.94 25.80 -3.93
N PHE A 171 6.92 25.04 -4.41
CA PHE A 171 7.99 25.53 -5.28
C PHE A 171 7.43 26.06 -6.62
N ILE A 172 6.53 25.31 -7.26
CA ILE A 172 5.81 25.74 -8.47
C ILE A 172 5.03 27.03 -8.19
N SER A 173 4.28 27.07 -7.09
CA SER A 173 3.51 28.24 -6.67
C SER A 173 4.40 29.47 -6.45
N GLY A 174 5.55 29.28 -5.83
CA GLY A 174 6.58 30.32 -5.66
C GLY A 174 7.09 30.86 -7.00
N LEU A 175 7.40 29.99 -7.97
CA LEU A 175 7.80 30.41 -9.33
C LEU A 175 6.71 31.24 -10.01
N VAL A 176 5.43 30.84 -9.88
CA VAL A 176 4.29 31.58 -10.44
C VAL A 176 4.19 32.98 -9.82
N ILE A 177 4.36 33.11 -8.50
CA ILE A 177 4.39 34.40 -7.81
C ILE A 177 5.57 35.24 -8.30
N ALA A 178 6.78 34.69 -8.39
CA ALA A 178 7.96 35.42 -8.83
C ALA A 178 7.79 35.97 -10.26
N VAL A 179 7.23 35.17 -11.17
CA VAL A 179 6.95 35.58 -12.55
C VAL A 179 5.86 36.66 -12.61
N SER A 180 4.82 36.52 -11.78
CA SER A 180 3.72 37.48 -11.69
C SER A 180 4.19 38.81 -11.12
N LEU A 181 5.04 38.79 -10.10
CA LEU A 181 5.62 39.98 -9.49
C LEU A 181 6.60 40.68 -10.45
N ASP A 182 7.47 39.95 -11.18
CA ASP A 182 8.31 40.56 -12.24
C ASP A 182 7.45 41.19 -13.35
N ARG A 183 6.28 40.62 -13.66
CA ARG A 183 5.32 41.23 -14.60
C ARG A 183 4.74 42.53 -14.02
N LEU A 184 4.28 42.52 -12.76
CA LEU A 184 3.73 43.68 -12.09
C LEU A 184 4.74 44.85 -12.06
N ILE A 185 5.97 44.58 -11.62
CA ILE A 185 7.07 45.56 -11.53
C ILE A 185 7.36 46.19 -12.89
N ARG A 186 7.32 45.41 -13.97
CA ARG A 186 7.54 45.94 -15.33
C ARG A 186 6.43 46.87 -15.76
N THR A 187 5.18 46.47 -15.54
CA THR A 187 4.02 47.32 -15.84
C THR A 187 4.09 48.61 -15.04
N GLN A 188 4.55 48.54 -13.79
CA GLN A 188 4.65 49.69 -12.88
C GLN A 188 6.02 50.38 -12.87
N SER A 189 6.88 50.08 -13.86
CA SER A 189 8.29 50.54 -13.82
C SER A 189 8.42 52.07 -13.89
N ARG A 190 7.48 52.74 -14.57
CA ARG A 190 7.44 54.21 -14.67
C ARG A 190 6.99 54.83 -13.35
N GLU A 191 6.00 54.24 -12.69
CA GLU A 191 5.53 54.66 -11.36
C GLU A 191 6.65 54.50 -10.31
N ILE A 192 7.38 53.38 -10.33
CA ILE A 192 8.55 53.17 -9.47
C ILE A 192 9.60 54.26 -9.72
N ALA A 193 9.90 54.56 -10.99
CA ALA A 193 10.86 55.60 -11.34
C ALA A 193 10.43 56.97 -10.81
N VAL A 194 9.15 57.34 -10.92
CA VAL A 194 8.59 58.58 -10.38
C VAL A 194 8.72 58.63 -8.86
N LEU A 195 8.33 57.58 -8.15
CA LEU A 195 8.49 57.51 -6.68
C LEU A 195 9.94 57.69 -6.25
N ARG A 196 10.87 57.04 -6.95
CA ARG A 196 12.32 57.14 -6.71
C ARG A 196 12.86 58.54 -7.01
N THR A 197 12.30 59.28 -7.97
CA THR A 197 12.68 60.68 -8.23
C THR A 197 12.14 61.67 -7.20
N ILE A 198 10.98 61.37 -6.60
CA ILE A 198 10.36 62.22 -5.57
C ILE A 198 11.00 61.99 -4.18
N GLY A 199 11.85 60.96 -4.04
CA GLY A 199 12.67 60.72 -2.85
C GLY A 199 12.39 59.41 -2.12
N ALA A 200 11.56 58.51 -2.66
CA ALA A 200 11.34 57.20 -2.05
C ALA A 200 12.65 56.40 -1.95
N SER A 201 12.93 55.86 -0.77
CA SER A 201 14.13 55.06 -0.54
C SER A 201 14.02 53.71 -1.26
N THR A 202 15.16 53.02 -1.44
CA THR A 202 15.15 51.65 -1.96
C THR A 202 14.40 50.70 -1.04
N SER A 203 14.39 50.99 0.27
CA SER A 203 13.67 50.20 1.27
C SER A 203 12.17 50.36 1.13
N ASP A 204 11.68 51.58 0.87
CA ASP A 204 10.23 51.84 0.73
C ASP A 204 9.66 51.07 -0.46
N VAL A 205 10.37 51.11 -1.60
CA VAL A 205 10.00 50.34 -2.79
C VAL A 205 10.09 48.84 -2.53
N MET A 206 11.16 48.38 -1.88
CA MET A 206 11.34 46.97 -1.54
C MET A 206 10.18 46.44 -0.68
N THR A 207 9.88 47.10 0.43
CA THR A 207 8.82 46.69 1.35
C THR A 207 7.46 46.67 0.67
N GLY A 208 7.17 47.67 -0.17
CA GLY A 208 5.92 47.71 -0.94
C GLY A 208 5.71 46.48 -1.82
N TYR A 209 6.75 46.02 -2.53
CA TYR A 209 6.65 44.82 -3.37
C TYR A 209 6.80 43.50 -2.61
N LEU A 210 7.48 43.48 -1.45
CA LEU A 210 7.54 42.32 -0.56
C LEU A 210 6.23 42.02 0.15
N LEU A 211 5.37 43.03 0.34
CA LEU A 211 4.03 42.85 0.89
C LEU A 211 3.07 42.18 -0.10
N VAL A 212 3.32 42.27 -1.41
CA VAL A 212 2.41 41.72 -2.43
C VAL A 212 2.23 40.20 -2.30
N PRO A 213 3.29 39.37 -2.20
CA PRO A 213 3.13 37.94 -1.93
C PRO A 213 2.35 37.63 -0.65
N LEU A 214 2.50 38.43 0.42
CA LEU A 214 1.78 38.22 1.67
C LEU A 214 0.30 38.59 1.55
N VAL A 215 -0.02 39.71 0.90
CA VAL A 215 -1.40 40.15 0.65
C VAL A 215 -2.16 39.17 -0.23
N LEU A 216 -1.48 38.52 -1.18
CA LEU A 216 -2.07 37.47 -2.00
C LEU A 216 -2.08 36.10 -1.30
N GLY A 217 -1.02 35.80 -0.55
CA GLY A 217 -0.80 34.53 0.12
C GLY A 217 -1.75 34.31 1.30
N VAL A 218 -1.99 35.31 2.13
CA VAL A 218 -2.87 35.18 3.32
C VAL A 218 -4.30 34.78 2.94
N PRO A 219 -4.99 35.48 2.02
CA PRO A 219 -6.30 35.04 1.56
C PRO A 219 -6.27 33.66 0.89
N GLY A 220 -5.21 33.36 0.14
CA GLY A 220 -5.03 32.05 -0.50
C GLY A 220 -4.91 30.91 0.51
N VAL A 221 -4.14 31.10 1.58
CA VAL A 221 -4.00 30.14 2.68
C VAL A 221 -5.32 30.01 3.44
N LEU A 222 -6.01 31.11 3.75
CA LEU A 222 -7.31 31.06 4.42
C LEU A 222 -8.35 30.29 3.61
N LEU A 223 -8.41 30.54 2.30
CA LEU A 223 -9.27 29.78 1.38
C LEU A 223 -8.83 28.31 1.30
N GLY A 224 -7.53 28.04 1.27
CA GLY A 224 -6.97 26.69 1.27
C GLY A 224 -7.33 25.91 2.52
N ILE A 225 -7.24 26.53 3.71
CA ILE A 225 -7.70 25.93 4.97
C ILE A 225 -9.20 25.67 4.91
N LEU A 226 -10.00 26.67 4.53
CA LEU A 226 -11.45 26.55 4.46
C LEU A 226 -11.88 25.40 3.54
N LEU A 227 -11.30 25.30 2.35
CA LEU A 227 -11.58 24.22 1.41
C LEU A 227 -11.02 22.89 1.92
N GLY A 228 -9.80 22.87 2.46
CA GLY A 228 -9.14 21.67 2.95
C GLY A 228 -9.85 21.02 4.13
N THR A 229 -10.33 21.80 5.10
CA THR A 229 -11.08 21.29 6.26
C THR A 229 -12.59 21.15 6.00
N SER A 230 -13.07 21.52 4.81
CA SER A 230 -14.48 21.37 4.46
C SER A 230 -14.86 19.91 4.25
N SER A 231 -16.16 19.62 4.30
CA SER A 231 -16.70 18.31 3.93
C SER A 231 -16.38 17.90 2.50
N ILE A 232 -16.20 18.88 1.59
CA ILE A 232 -15.85 18.62 0.18
C ILE A 232 -14.35 18.40 0.00
N GLY A 233 -13.52 18.95 0.90
CA GLY A 233 -12.07 18.77 0.90
C GLY A 233 -11.67 17.45 1.55
N SER A 234 -11.24 17.52 2.81
CA SER A 234 -10.80 16.33 3.54
C SER A 234 -11.93 15.31 3.69
N GLY A 235 -13.18 15.73 3.95
CA GLY A 235 -14.28 14.78 4.18
C GLY A 235 -14.52 13.85 3.00
N ALA A 236 -14.73 14.42 1.81
CA ALA A 236 -14.95 13.68 0.59
C ALA A 236 -13.71 12.89 0.14
N PHE A 237 -12.51 13.46 0.32
CA PHE A 237 -11.28 12.75 -0.04
C PHE A 237 -11.00 11.56 0.90
N THR A 238 -11.23 11.72 2.20
CA THR A 238 -11.12 10.62 3.17
C THR A 238 -12.15 9.54 2.84
N ALA A 239 -13.40 9.89 2.60
CA ALA A 239 -14.41 8.92 2.19
C ALA A 239 -14.02 8.17 0.90
N PHE A 240 -13.56 8.88 -0.13
CA PHE A 240 -13.12 8.31 -1.39
C PHE A 240 -11.89 7.38 -1.25
N TYR A 241 -10.91 7.79 -0.46
CA TYR A 241 -9.68 7.03 -0.26
C TYR A 241 -9.96 5.75 0.53
N PHE A 242 -10.70 5.86 1.64
CA PHE A 242 -11.02 4.70 2.47
C PHE A 242 -12.09 3.79 1.86
N SER A 243 -12.97 4.31 1.00
CA SER A 243 -13.87 3.45 0.20
C SER A 243 -13.11 2.58 -0.80
N PHE A 244 -11.94 3.02 -1.27
CA PHE A 244 -11.09 2.17 -2.13
C PHE A 244 -10.42 1.04 -1.33
N LEU A 245 -10.15 1.27 -0.04
CA LEU A 245 -9.53 0.29 0.83
C LEU A 245 -10.55 -0.62 1.54
N GLY A 246 -11.85 -0.35 1.44
CA GLY A 246 -12.89 -1.07 2.17
C GLY A 246 -12.86 -0.85 3.69
N ILE A 247 -12.32 0.28 4.15
CA ILE A 247 -12.08 0.55 5.58
C ILE A 247 -13.04 1.64 6.10
N PRO A 248 -13.65 1.48 7.29
CA PRO A 248 -14.63 2.43 7.78
C PRO A 248 -13.93 3.66 8.35
N VAL A 249 -14.36 4.84 7.92
CA VAL A 249 -13.90 6.08 8.54
C VAL A 249 -14.63 6.29 9.86
N VAL A 250 -13.96 5.98 10.97
CA VAL A 250 -14.54 6.16 12.32
C VAL A 250 -14.59 7.64 12.72
N VAL A 251 -13.46 8.36 12.60
CA VAL A 251 -13.35 9.78 12.94
C VAL A 251 -12.31 10.47 12.06
N THR A 252 -12.67 11.64 11.51
CA THR A 252 -11.72 12.51 10.81
C THR A 252 -11.25 13.62 11.77
N HIS A 253 -9.93 13.71 11.96
CA HIS A 253 -9.32 14.75 12.80
C HIS A 253 -8.55 15.77 11.99
N HIS A 254 -8.74 17.05 12.32
CA HIS A 254 -7.96 18.16 11.75
C HIS A 254 -6.95 18.66 12.77
N TYR A 255 -5.68 18.32 12.55
CA TYR A 255 -4.59 18.67 13.44
C TYR A 255 -4.11 20.10 13.20
N ALA A 256 -4.21 20.95 14.22
CA ALA A 256 -3.92 22.39 14.12
C ALA A 256 -2.44 22.68 13.84
N ASP A 257 -1.53 21.86 14.34
CA ASP A 257 -0.09 21.91 14.11
C ASP A 257 0.27 21.59 12.64
N ILE A 258 -0.37 20.60 12.03
CA ILE A 258 -0.20 20.28 10.60
C ILE A 258 -0.70 21.45 9.75
N ILE A 259 -1.90 21.95 10.04
CA ILE A 259 -2.49 23.10 9.33
C ILE A 259 -1.57 24.33 9.46
N ALA A 260 -1.06 24.61 10.65
CA ALA A 260 -0.15 25.72 10.89
C ALA A 260 1.17 25.53 10.12
N THR A 261 1.74 24.33 10.14
CA THR A 261 3.00 24.02 9.45
C THR A 261 2.88 24.23 7.94
N ILE A 262 1.81 23.71 7.32
CA ILE A 262 1.54 23.87 5.88
C ILE A 262 1.30 25.36 5.55
N SER A 263 0.48 26.04 6.35
CA SER A 263 0.14 27.44 6.16
C SER A 263 1.36 28.37 6.25
N LEU A 264 2.19 28.18 7.28
CA LEU A 264 3.41 28.95 7.48
C LEU A 264 4.45 28.64 6.40
N SER A 265 4.59 27.37 6.00
CA SER A 265 5.49 26.98 4.91
C SER A 265 5.07 27.61 3.58
N ALA A 266 3.77 27.62 3.27
CA ALA A 266 3.26 28.28 2.08
C ALA A 266 3.53 29.79 2.08
N LEU A 267 3.21 30.49 3.18
CA LEU A 267 3.50 31.92 3.32
C LEU A 267 5.01 32.21 3.23
N PHE A 268 5.84 31.38 3.86
CA PHE A 268 7.28 31.52 3.84
C PHE A 268 7.86 31.35 2.44
N ILE A 269 7.46 30.30 1.71
CA ILE A 269 7.94 30.03 0.35
C ILE A 269 7.47 31.13 -0.60
N THR A 270 6.20 31.50 -0.56
CA THR A 270 5.66 32.57 -1.41
C THR A 270 6.36 33.91 -1.17
N PHE A 271 6.66 34.23 0.08
CA PHE A 271 7.48 35.38 0.46
C PHE A 271 8.91 35.28 -0.10
N LEU A 272 9.59 34.14 0.09
CA LEU A 272 10.97 33.89 -0.37
C LEU A 272 11.12 34.13 -1.88
N PHE A 273 10.18 33.62 -2.67
CA PHE A 273 10.16 33.82 -4.12
C PHE A 273 9.87 35.26 -4.55
N GLY A 274 9.18 36.03 -3.70
CA GLY A 274 8.95 37.46 -3.89
C GLY A 274 10.18 38.35 -3.68
N ILE A 275 11.19 37.88 -2.94
CA ILE A 275 12.38 38.67 -2.58
C ILE A 275 13.15 39.12 -3.82
N ARG A 276 13.45 38.20 -4.74
CA ARG A 276 14.29 38.52 -5.90
C ARG A 276 13.64 39.56 -6.83
N PRO A 277 12.35 39.44 -7.22
CA PRO A 277 11.68 40.50 -7.98
C PRO A 277 11.60 41.83 -7.21
N ALA A 278 11.24 41.82 -5.93
CA ALA A 278 11.15 43.04 -5.13
C ALA A 278 12.50 43.78 -5.04
N TRP A 279 13.60 43.03 -4.84
CA TRP A 279 14.96 43.58 -4.83
C TRP A 279 15.31 44.25 -6.16
N LYS A 280 14.91 43.64 -7.26
CA LYS A 280 15.11 44.18 -8.61
C LYS A 280 14.30 45.47 -8.82
N ALA A 281 13.07 45.55 -8.29
CA ALA A 281 12.26 46.77 -8.32
C ALA A 281 12.92 47.92 -7.57
N ALA A 282 13.42 47.66 -6.36
CA ALA A 282 14.10 48.64 -5.53
C ALA A 282 15.38 49.21 -6.18
N ARG A 283 16.04 48.42 -7.04
CA ARG A 283 17.26 48.82 -7.78
C ARG A 283 17.00 49.43 -9.16
N LEU A 284 15.75 49.64 -9.56
CA LEU A 284 15.44 50.34 -10.80
C LEU A 284 15.95 51.78 -10.74
N GLN A 285 16.75 52.17 -11.73
CA GLN A 285 17.24 53.53 -11.87
C GLN A 285 16.20 54.36 -12.65
N PRO A 286 15.77 55.52 -12.14
CA PRO A 286 14.79 56.34 -12.85
C PRO A 286 15.25 56.77 -14.23
N LEU A 287 16.57 57.02 -14.39
CA LEU A 287 17.16 57.44 -15.65
C LEU A 287 17.03 56.37 -16.74
N ASP A 288 17.13 55.08 -16.39
CA ASP A 288 17.00 53.97 -17.36
C ASP A 288 15.57 53.79 -17.89
N ILE A 289 14.58 54.24 -17.11
CA ILE A 289 13.15 54.07 -17.44
C ILE A 289 12.60 55.34 -18.10
N LEU A 290 13.02 56.52 -17.64
CA LEU A 290 12.55 57.82 -18.12
C LEU A 290 13.43 58.38 -19.25
N GLY A 291 14.71 58.00 -19.31
CA GLY A 291 15.65 58.36 -20.37
C GLY A 291 15.79 57.24 -21.38
N GLN A 292 15.39 57.51 -22.63
CA GLN A 292 15.59 56.73 -23.86
C GLN A 292 15.89 55.22 -23.68
N GLY A 293 14.87 54.40 -23.98
CA GLY A 293 14.91 52.95 -23.85
C GLY A 293 16.16 52.34 -24.48
N SER A 294 16.95 51.65 -23.65
CA SER A 294 18.10 50.89 -24.12
C SER A 294 17.64 49.76 -25.04
N ASP A 295 17.83 49.93 -26.35
CA ASP A 295 17.69 48.88 -27.33
C ASP A 295 18.74 47.80 -27.07
N LYS A 296 18.36 46.77 -26.29
CA LYS A 296 19.20 45.58 -26.13
C LYS A 296 19.43 44.97 -27.51
N LYS A 297 20.71 44.94 -27.93
CA LYS A 297 21.12 44.35 -29.22
C LYS A 297 20.53 42.93 -29.36
N PRO A 298 19.90 42.59 -30.50
CA PRO A 298 19.30 41.28 -30.71
C PRO A 298 20.36 40.17 -30.71
N ASN A 299 20.02 39.04 -30.09
CA ASN A 299 20.91 37.88 -30.04
C ASN A 299 21.04 37.24 -31.43
N ARG A 300 22.27 37.19 -31.97
CA ARG A 300 22.60 36.72 -33.33
C ARG A 300 22.16 35.29 -33.61
N ILE A 301 22.26 34.41 -32.61
CA ILE A 301 21.88 32.99 -32.73
C ILE A 301 20.35 32.89 -32.90
N LEU A 302 19.61 33.61 -32.05
CA LEU A 302 18.16 33.60 -32.07
C LEU A 302 17.62 34.17 -33.38
N THR A 303 18.23 35.24 -33.92
CA THR A 303 17.85 35.81 -35.21
C THR A 303 18.09 34.85 -36.37
N LYS A 304 19.13 34.01 -36.32
CA LYS A 304 19.47 33.03 -37.36
C LYS A 304 18.51 31.84 -37.38
N ILE A 305 18.09 31.37 -36.20
CA ILE A 305 17.12 30.26 -36.08
C ILE A 305 15.72 30.72 -36.53
N THR A 306 15.35 31.94 -36.18
CA THR A 306 13.98 32.46 -36.41
C THR A 306 13.81 33.17 -37.75
N SER A 307 14.88 33.42 -38.51
CA SER A 307 14.79 33.99 -39.86
C SER A 307 14.25 33.02 -40.90
N ALA A 308 14.29 31.71 -40.63
CA ALA A 308 13.76 30.66 -41.50
C ALA A 308 12.26 30.37 -41.26
N LEU A 309 11.66 30.94 -40.21
CA LEU A 309 10.28 30.66 -39.82
C LEU A 309 9.31 31.73 -40.36
N PRO A 310 8.04 31.38 -40.60
CA PRO A 310 7.01 32.36 -40.96
C PRO A 310 6.96 33.52 -39.95
N PRO A 311 6.65 34.76 -40.37
CA PRO A 311 6.77 35.96 -39.54
C PRO A 311 6.03 35.87 -38.18
N GLY A 312 4.85 35.26 -38.14
CA GLY A 312 4.08 35.08 -36.90
C GLY A 312 4.78 34.15 -35.88
N ILE A 313 5.29 33.01 -36.34
CA ILE A 313 5.97 32.01 -35.50
C ILE A 313 7.35 32.53 -35.07
N GLY A 314 8.09 33.14 -36.00
CA GLY A 314 9.40 33.73 -35.74
C GLY A 314 9.37 34.86 -34.71
N LEU A 315 8.36 35.74 -34.75
CA LEU A 315 8.16 36.80 -33.76
C LEU A 315 7.77 36.23 -32.39
N GLY A 316 6.90 35.20 -32.35
CA GLY A 316 6.52 34.50 -31.12
C GLY A 316 7.73 33.87 -30.41
N LEU A 317 8.52 33.07 -31.14
CA LEU A 317 9.74 32.44 -30.62
C LEU A 317 10.76 33.47 -30.13
N ARG A 318 11.02 34.53 -30.90
CA ARG A 318 11.92 35.61 -30.46
C ARG A 318 11.45 36.24 -29.16
N SER A 319 10.14 36.51 -29.03
CA SER A 319 9.54 37.09 -27.83
C SER A 319 9.74 36.21 -26.60
N THR A 320 9.52 34.90 -26.74
CA THR A 320 9.67 33.91 -25.68
C THR A 320 11.13 33.77 -25.22
N PHE A 321 12.07 33.56 -26.14
CA PHE A 321 13.48 33.36 -25.82
C PHE A 321 14.22 34.66 -25.41
N ARG A 322 13.63 35.85 -25.63
CA ARG A 322 14.18 37.11 -25.12
C ARG A 322 14.13 37.21 -23.59
N LYS A 323 13.35 36.36 -22.92
CA LYS A 323 13.18 36.34 -21.46
C LYS A 323 13.48 34.95 -20.90
N PRO A 324 14.76 34.51 -20.91
CA PRO A 324 15.14 33.15 -20.55
C PRO A 324 14.70 32.76 -19.12
N ALA A 325 14.77 33.68 -18.16
CA ALA A 325 14.33 33.42 -16.79
C ALA A 325 12.83 33.11 -16.67
N ARG A 326 11.98 33.78 -17.47
CA ARG A 326 10.53 33.51 -17.46
C ARG A 326 10.24 32.18 -18.11
N LEU A 327 10.84 31.94 -19.28
CA LEU A 327 10.68 30.68 -20.01
C LEU A 327 11.10 29.51 -19.14
N LEU A 328 12.25 29.60 -18.47
CA LEU A 328 12.76 28.56 -17.60
C LEU A 328 11.83 28.30 -16.40
N ALA A 329 11.30 29.35 -15.76
CA ALA A 329 10.34 29.18 -14.66
C ALA A 329 9.04 28.49 -15.12
N THR A 330 8.49 28.86 -16.28
CA THR A 330 7.28 28.22 -16.81
C THR A 330 7.52 26.80 -17.28
N LEU A 331 8.68 26.53 -17.88
CA LEU A 331 9.08 25.18 -18.28
C LEU A 331 9.28 24.29 -17.05
N LEU A 332 9.99 24.75 -16.02
CA LEU A 332 10.17 23.97 -14.79
C LEU A 332 8.83 23.68 -14.11
N ALA A 333 7.94 24.67 -14.01
CA ALA A 333 6.60 24.47 -13.45
C ALA A 333 5.80 23.41 -14.24
N LEU A 334 5.77 23.53 -15.56
CA LEU A 334 5.06 22.59 -16.43
C LEU A 334 5.70 21.19 -16.40
N SER A 335 7.02 21.11 -16.50
CA SER A 335 7.76 19.85 -16.46
C SER A 335 7.55 19.14 -15.14
N LEU A 336 7.58 19.84 -14.01
CA LEU A 336 7.37 19.24 -12.71
C LEU A 336 5.92 18.75 -12.52
N ALA A 337 4.94 19.49 -13.05
CA ALA A 337 3.56 19.02 -13.12
C ALA A 337 3.41 17.78 -14.03
N MET A 338 4.10 17.75 -15.19
CA MET A 338 4.12 16.59 -16.09
C MET A 338 4.85 15.39 -15.48
N VAL A 339 5.86 15.60 -14.64
CA VAL A 339 6.56 14.53 -13.91
C VAL A 339 5.63 13.91 -12.87
N ILE A 340 4.84 14.72 -12.15
CA ILE A 340 3.84 14.19 -11.20
C ILE A 340 2.78 13.37 -11.95
N LEU A 341 2.18 13.95 -12.99
CA LEU A 341 1.12 13.27 -13.75
C LEU A 341 1.64 12.03 -14.48
N GLY A 342 2.72 12.17 -15.23
CA GLY A 342 3.34 11.08 -15.98
C GLY A 342 3.95 10.03 -15.08
N GLY A 343 4.55 10.42 -13.95
CA GLY A 343 5.07 9.51 -12.94
C GLY A 343 3.96 8.69 -12.28
N ASN A 344 2.84 9.31 -11.92
CA ASN A 344 1.67 8.58 -11.42
C ASN A 344 1.09 7.63 -12.48
N MET A 345 0.96 8.06 -13.74
CA MET A 345 0.51 7.18 -14.82
C MET A 345 1.46 6.00 -15.07
N MET A 346 2.77 6.23 -15.03
CA MET A 346 3.77 5.16 -15.17
C MET A 346 3.77 4.22 -13.97
N PHE A 347 3.58 4.74 -12.75
CA PHE A 347 3.42 3.93 -11.56
C PHE A 347 2.19 3.03 -11.66
N VAL A 348 1.03 3.59 -12.03
CA VAL A 348 -0.20 2.80 -12.24
C VAL A 348 0.02 1.77 -13.34
N ALA A 349 0.59 2.14 -14.48
CA ALA A 349 0.87 1.18 -15.56
C ALA A 349 1.84 0.07 -15.13
N GLY A 350 2.85 0.41 -14.33
CA GLY A 350 3.80 -0.56 -13.77
C GLY A 350 3.15 -1.50 -12.76
N PHE A 351 2.32 -0.96 -11.86
CA PHE A 351 1.59 -1.75 -10.86
C PHE A 351 0.55 -2.66 -11.51
N THR A 352 -0.26 -2.14 -12.45
CA THR A 352 -1.20 -2.96 -13.23
C THR A 352 -0.46 -4.02 -14.05
N GLY A 353 0.69 -3.68 -14.63
CA GLY A 353 1.53 -4.65 -15.34
C GLY A 353 2.04 -5.76 -14.42
N ALA A 354 2.54 -5.42 -13.23
CA ALA A 354 3.02 -6.38 -12.25
C ALA A 354 1.90 -7.29 -11.74
N PHE A 355 0.71 -6.75 -11.46
CA PHE A 355 -0.44 -7.55 -11.05
C PHE A 355 -0.93 -8.46 -12.17
N SER A 356 -1.08 -7.96 -13.39
CA SER A 356 -1.51 -8.78 -14.53
C SER A 356 -0.48 -9.86 -14.87
N GLU A 357 0.82 -9.60 -14.68
CA GLU A 357 1.84 -10.64 -14.79
C GLU A 357 1.68 -11.69 -13.68
N ALA A 358 1.53 -11.27 -12.43
CA ALA A 358 1.40 -12.15 -11.28
C ALA A 358 0.09 -12.95 -11.23
N THR A 359 -1.00 -12.43 -11.80
CA THR A 359 -2.31 -13.11 -11.80
C THR A 359 -2.60 -13.75 -13.15
N ASP A 360 -2.69 -12.97 -14.22
CA ASP A 360 -3.23 -13.44 -15.51
C ASP A 360 -2.19 -14.25 -16.32
N ALA A 361 -0.90 -13.97 -16.12
CA ALA A 361 0.17 -14.63 -16.87
C ALA A 361 0.81 -15.80 -16.10
N GLN A 362 0.74 -15.80 -14.78
CA GLN A 362 1.27 -16.87 -13.93
C GLN A 362 0.22 -17.88 -13.49
N GLU A 363 -1.05 -17.51 -13.30
CA GLU A 363 -2.08 -18.45 -12.83
C GLU A 363 -2.95 -18.98 -13.99
N ASN A 364 -3.02 -20.31 -14.14
CA ASN A 364 -3.85 -20.98 -15.15
C ASN A 364 -5.10 -21.65 -14.55
N TRP A 365 -5.25 -21.67 -13.23
CA TRP A 365 -6.41 -22.25 -12.56
C TRP A 365 -7.62 -21.32 -12.55
N GLU A 366 -8.81 -21.92 -12.42
CA GLU A 366 -10.08 -21.20 -12.32
C GLU A 366 -10.55 -21.04 -10.87
N TYR A 367 -10.30 -22.06 -10.05
CA TYR A 367 -10.66 -22.08 -8.63
C TYR A 367 -9.51 -22.59 -7.77
N GLN A 368 -9.39 -21.99 -6.59
CA GLN A 368 -8.52 -22.44 -5.50
C GLN A 368 -9.41 -22.89 -4.33
N ILE A 369 -9.10 -24.06 -3.77
CA ILE A 369 -9.76 -24.62 -2.59
C ILE A 369 -8.76 -24.63 -1.44
N ALA A 370 -9.16 -24.13 -0.28
CA ALA A 370 -8.50 -24.41 0.99
C ALA A 370 -9.15 -25.66 1.60
N ALA A 371 -8.33 -26.67 1.92
CA ALA A 371 -8.79 -27.98 2.35
C ALA A 371 -8.23 -28.32 3.73
N PHE A 372 -9.07 -28.83 4.62
CA PHE A 372 -8.58 -29.48 5.83
C PHE A 372 -8.09 -30.90 5.51
N PRO A 373 -7.07 -31.41 6.21
CA PRO A 373 -6.54 -32.76 5.95
C PRO A 373 -7.60 -33.87 5.98
N SER A 374 -8.67 -33.74 6.77
CA SER A 374 -9.75 -34.72 6.85
C SER A 374 -10.68 -34.76 5.63
N GLY A 375 -10.76 -33.69 4.84
CA GLY A 375 -11.63 -33.58 3.65
C GLY A 375 -10.95 -33.91 2.32
N LEU A 376 -9.63 -34.20 2.34
CA LEU A 376 -8.82 -34.34 1.13
C LEU A 376 -9.30 -35.46 0.20
N GLU A 377 -9.70 -36.61 0.74
CA GLU A 377 -10.14 -37.77 -0.05
C GLU A 377 -11.43 -37.45 -0.84
N ASN A 378 -12.35 -36.71 -0.24
CA ASN A 378 -13.58 -36.32 -0.92
C ASN A 378 -13.33 -35.24 -1.99
N ILE A 379 -12.47 -34.27 -1.71
CA ILE A 379 -12.09 -33.21 -2.66
C ILE A 379 -11.40 -33.82 -3.88
N THR A 380 -10.44 -34.73 -3.66
CA THR A 380 -9.72 -35.41 -4.75
C THR A 380 -10.67 -36.25 -5.59
N ALA A 381 -11.55 -37.04 -4.97
CA ALA A 381 -12.55 -37.83 -5.69
C ALA A 381 -13.50 -36.94 -6.54
N TRP A 382 -13.98 -35.82 -5.97
CA TRP A 382 -14.80 -34.86 -6.70
C TRP A 382 -14.03 -34.23 -7.85
N ALA A 383 -12.78 -33.83 -7.63
CA ALA A 383 -11.94 -33.18 -8.62
C ALA A 383 -11.66 -34.11 -9.81
N GLU A 384 -11.33 -35.39 -9.57
CA GLU A 384 -11.10 -36.37 -10.63
C GLU A 384 -12.31 -36.53 -11.58
N GLU A 385 -13.53 -36.47 -11.03
CA GLU A 385 -14.76 -36.61 -11.82
C GLU A 385 -15.17 -35.32 -12.54
N ASN A 386 -14.91 -34.15 -11.94
CA ASN A 386 -15.51 -32.88 -12.37
C ASN A 386 -14.54 -31.86 -12.96
N THR A 387 -13.23 -32.11 -12.92
CA THR A 387 -12.19 -31.17 -13.41
C THR A 387 -11.49 -31.67 -14.67
N THR A 388 -10.97 -30.74 -15.47
CA THR A 388 -10.11 -31.06 -16.62
C THR A 388 -8.64 -31.19 -16.20
N ALA A 389 -8.23 -30.41 -15.20
CA ALA A 389 -6.95 -30.49 -14.51
C ALA A 389 -7.16 -30.07 -13.05
N PHE A 390 -6.45 -30.72 -12.14
CA PHE A 390 -6.33 -30.30 -10.74
C PHE A 390 -4.93 -30.62 -10.23
N GLU A 391 -4.44 -29.81 -9.30
CA GLU A 391 -3.17 -30.00 -8.60
C GLU A 391 -3.40 -29.79 -7.11
N LEU A 392 -2.87 -30.69 -6.29
CA LEU A 392 -2.88 -30.50 -4.84
C LEU A 392 -1.76 -29.53 -4.46
N THR A 393 -2.05 -28.70 -3.47
CA THR A 393 -1.10 -27.72 -2.92
C THR A 393 -0.94 -27.93 -1.43
N LEU A 394 0.27 -27.63 -0.95
CA LEU A 394 0.62 -27.67 0.46
C LEU A 394 1.34 -26.37 0.81
N VAL A 395 0.69 -25.53 1.60
CA VAL A 395 1.24 -24.25 2.05
C VAL A 395 1.46 -24.31 3.56
N ALA A 396 2.67 -24.03 4.00
CA ALA A 396 2.99 -23.94 5.43
C ALA A 396 3.91 -22.75 5.68
N GLN A 397 3.78 -22.10 6.84
CA GLN A 397 4.66 -21.02 7.21
C GLN A 397 5.80 -21.54 8.09
N ALA A 398 7.04 -21.24 7.70
CA ALA A 398 8.24 -21.52 8.47
C ALA A 398 8.98 -20.22 8.81
N SER A 399 10.02 -20.30 9.63
CA SER A 399 10.92 -19.18 9.90
C SER A 399 12.31 -19.45 9.35
N ILE A 400 13.03 -18.42 8.94
CA ILE A 400 14.44 -18.57 8.53
C ILE A 400 15.29 -18.66 9.79
N THR A 401 16.06 -19.74 9.93
CA THR A 401 16.84 -20.03 11.14
C THR A 401 17.76 -18.85 11.50
N GLY A 402 17.69 -18.42 12.76
CA GLY A 402 18.48 -17.28 13.27
C GLY A 402 17.90 -15.90 12.94
N THR A 403 16.68 -15.83 12.41
CA THR A 403 15.94 -14.58 12.16
C THR A 403 14.52 -14.68 12.72
N THR A 404 13.83 -13.54 12.85
CA THR A 404 12.39 -13.47 13.14
C THR A 404 11.54 -13.49 11.87
N LYS A 405 12.14 -13.70 10.70
CA LYS A 405 11.47 -13.56 9.40
C LYS A 405 10.75 -14.87 9.05
N ALA A 406 9.44 -14.76 8.83
CA ALA A 406 8.63 -15.84 8.28
C ALA A 406 8.85 -15.98 6.76
N ILE A 407 8.70 -17.22 6.28
CA ILE A 407 8.73 -17.57 4.86
C ILE A 407 7.70 -18.67 4.58
N ASP A 408 6.99 -18.54 3.46
CA ASP A 408 5.99 -19.53 3.08
C ASP A 408 6.65 -20.67 2.31
N LEU A 409 6.47 -21.90 2.79
CA LEU A 409 6.79 -23.12 2.08
C LEU A 409 5.61 -23.45 1.17
N LYS A 410 5.84 -23.46 -0.14
CA LYS A 410 4.81 -23.77 -1.14
C LYS A 410 5.16 -25.06 -1.87
N GLY A 411 4.38 -26.10 -1.61
CA GLY A 411 4.48 -27.41 -2.23
C GLY A 411 3.42 -27.56 -3.33
N ASN A 412 3.85 -27.78 -4.57
CA ASN A 412 2.97 -28.05 -5.71
C ASN A 412 3.28 -29.41 -6.34
N ASP A 413 2.27 -30.06 -6.93
CA ASP A 413 2.47 -31.30 -7.69
C ASP A 413 3.27 -31.08 -8.98
N VAL A 414 3.07 -29.94 -9.63
CA VAL A 414 3.74 -29.56 -10.86
C VAL A 414 4.42 -28.21 -10.66
N LEU A 415 5.73 -28.18 -10.93
CA LEU A 415 6.51 -26.93 -11.00
C LEU A 415 7.01 -26.77 -12.43
N SER A 416 6.53 -25.73 -13.12
CA SER A 416 6.84 -25.47 -14.53
C SER A 416 6.86 -23.98 -14.86
N GLU A 417 7.58 -23.64 -15.93
CA GLU A 417 7.54 -22.31 -16.57
C GLU A 417 6.51 -22.25 -17.72
N GLN A 418 5.76 -23.34 -17.96
CA GLN A 418 4.81 -23.48 -19.07
C GLN A 418 3.36 -23.67 -18.57
N ASP A 419 2.42 -23.76 -19.52
CA ASP A 419 0.97 -23.85 -19.27
C ASP A 419 0.52 -25.24 -18.73
N ASP A 420 1.46 -26.15 -18.51
CA ASP A 420 1.19 -27.48 -17.95
C ASP A 420 1.11 -27.50 -16.42
N ALA A 421 1.59 -26.45 -15.76
CA ALA A 421 1.34 -26.20 -14.35
C ALA A 421 0.18 -25.23 -14.16
N LEU A 422 -0.61 -25.44 -13.10
CA LEU A 422 -1.67 -24.51 -12.73
C LEU A 422 -1.11 -23.19 -12.16
N HIS A 423 0.07 -23.22 -11.55
CA HIS A 423 0.86 -22.03 -11.22
C HIS A 423 2.18 -22.04 -11.99
N ARG A 424 2.39 -21.03 -12.83
CA ARG A 424 3.57 -20.87 -13.67
C ARG A 424 4.63 -20.05 -12.96
N LEU A 425 5.78 -20.67 -12.77
CA LEU A 425 6.94 -20.01 -12.20
C LEU A 425 7.64 -19.13 -13.24
N ASN A 426 7.88 -17.87 -12.90
CA ASN A 426 8.67 -16.96 -13.70
C ASN A 426 10.13 -16.99 -13.24
N LEU A 427 10.90 -17.95 -13.76
CA LEU A 427 12.27 -18.19 -13.35
C LEU A 427 13.22 -17.11 -13.90
N LEU A 428 13.93 -16.43 -13.00
CA LEU A 428 14.90 -15.39 -13.33
C LEU A 428 16.32 -15.95 -13.47
N ASP A 429 16.66 -16.94 -12.64
CA ASP A 429 17.95 -17.62 -12.63
C ASP A 429 17.82 -19.06 -12.12
N GLY A 430 18.75 -19.93 -12.51
CA GLY A 430 18.82 -21.33 -12.05
C GLY A 430 17.98 -22.32 -12.87
N ASN A 431 17.48 -23.37 -12.20
CA ASN A 431 16.67 -24.45 -12.79
C ASN A 431 15.51 -24.83 -11.85
N LEU A 432 14.52 -25.53 -12.40
CA LEU A 432 13.44 -26.17 -11.61
C LEU A 432 14.00 -27.28 -10.69
N PRO A 433 13.45 -27.46 -9.47
CA PRO A 433 13.92 -28.45 -8.51
C PRO A 433 13.58 -29.88 -8.92
N GLN A 434 14.39 -30.82 -8.46
CA GLN A 434 14.14 -32.25 -8.66
C GLN A 434 13.57 -32.89 -7.39
N VAL A 435 12.57 -33.75 -7.56
CA VAL A 435 11.93 -34.49 -6.45
C VAL A 435 12.94 -35.41 -5.75
N GLY A 436 12.90 -35.45 -4.42
CA GLY A 436 13.60 -36.43 -3.59
C GLY A 436 15.11 -36.20 -3.41
N GLN A 437 15.56 -34.96 -3.60
CA GLN A 437 16.96 -34.57 -3.34
C GLN A 437 17.22 -34.36 -1.84
N SER A 438 18.49 -34.50 -1.43
CA SER A 438 18.93 -34.22 -0.06
C SER A 438 20.22 -33.40 -0.10
N PRO A 439 20.23 -32.13 0.35
CA PRO A 439 19.09 -31.33 0.84
C PRO A 439 18.00 -31.13 -0.22
N VAL A 440 16.77 -30.87 0.23
CA VAL A 440 15.61 -30.61 -0.66
C VAL A 440 15.94 -29.42 -1.56
N GLU A 441 15.57 -29.51 -2.84
CA GLU A 441 15.78 -28.41 -3.79
C GLU A 441 14.53 -27.52 -3.86
N GLY A 442 14.72 -26.21 -3.79
CA GLY A 442 13.64 -25.24 -3.85
C GLY A 442 13.99 -24.00 -4.68
N ILE A 443 12.94 -23.28 -5.09
CA ILE A 443 13.02 -22.01 -5.81
C ILE A 443 12.68 -20.91 -4.82
N LEU A 444 13.59 -19.96 -4.65
CA LEU A 444 13.41 -18.82 -3.75
C LEU A 444 12.81 -17.63 -4.51
N ASP A 445 11.98 -16.82 -3.85
CA ASP A 445 11.50 -15.57 -4.44
C ASP A 445 12.64 -14.52 -4.62
N GLU A 446 12.51 -13.70 -5.68
CA GLU A 446 13.43 -12.62 -6.04
C GLU A 446 13.66 -11.64 -4.87
N GLY A 447 12.62 -11.36 -4.08
CA GLY A 447 12.66 -10.42 -2.97
C GLY A 447 13.54 -10.92 -1.82
N SER A 448 13.31 -12.12 -1.33
CA SER A 448 14.11 -12.77 -0.30
C SER A 448 15.54 -13.00 -0.76
N ALA A 449 15.75 -13.40 -2.02
CA ALA A 449 17.08 -13.54 -2.59
C ALA A 449 17.87 -12.22 -2.55
N ALA A 450 17.25 -11.12 -3.00
CA ALA A 450 17.90 -9.82 -3.08
C ALA A 450 18.13 -9.17 -1.71
N LEU A 451 17.19 -9.32 -0.77
CA LEU A 451 17.26 -8.71 0.55
C LEU A 451 18.23 -9.43 1.48
N GLU A 452 18.24 -10.76 1.46
CA GLU A 452 19.11 -11.57 2.32
C GLU A 452 20.45 -11.94 1.65
N GLY A 453 20.59 -11.65 0.35
CA GLY A 453 21.81 -11.89 -0.41
C GLY A 453 22.03 -13.34 -0.82
N TYR A 454 20.96 -14.14 -0.93
CA TYR A 454 21.03 -15.53 -1.41
C TYR A 454 21.21 -15.59 -2.93
N SER A 455 21.97 -16.58 -3.38
CA SER A 455 22.21 -16.91 -4.78
C SER A 455 21.87 -18.36 -5.08
N VAL A 456 21.67 -18.68 -6.36
CA VAL A 456 21.51 -20.07 -6.81
C VAL A 456 22.74 -20.89 -6.39
N GLY A 457 22.49 -21.99 -5.68
CA GLY A 457 23.50 -22.88 -5.10
C GLY A 457 23.65 -22.75 -3.59
N ASP A 458 23.11 -21.68 -2.98
CA ASP A 458 23.12 -21.51 -1.52
C ASP A 458 22.14 -22.48 -0.84
N THR A 459 22.34 -22.68 0.46
CA THR A 459 21.45 -23.50 1.29
C THR A 459 20.88 -22.63 2.40
N ILE A 460 19.56 -22.63 2.49
CA ILE A 460 18.78 -21.92 3.51
C ILE A 460 18.39 -22.94 4.57
N SER A 461 18.61 -22.59 5.84
CA SER A 461 18.04 -23.32 6.96
C SER A 461 16.70 -22.68 7.32
N ILE A 462 15.65 -23.49 7.31
CA ILE A 462 14.31 -23.12 7.75
C ILE A 462 13.99 -23.88 9.05
N GLU A 463 13.28 -23.25 9.96
CA GLU A 463 12.78 -23.83 11.19
C GLU A 463 11.26 -23.93 11.11
N PHE A 464 10.75 -25.15 11.21
CA PHE A 464 9.32 -25.48 11.22
C PHE A 464 9.04 -26.36 12.45
N GLU A 465 8.09 -25.95 13.29
CA GLU A 465 7.73 -26.65 14.54
C GLU A 465 8.94 -27.01 15.45
N GLY A 466 10.00 -26.19 15.42
CA GLY A 466 11.22 -26.40 16.21
C GLY A 466 12.23 -27.39 15.61
N GLU A 467 11.95 -27.96 14.43
CA GLU A 467 12.91 -28.74 13.65
C GLU A 467 13.56 -27.90 12.55
N GLU A 468 14.88 -28.06 12.37
CA GLU A 468 15.65 -27.37 11.34
C GLU A 468 15.73 -28.23 10.08
N HIS A 469 15.31 -27.67 8.95
CA HIS A 469 15.39 -28.30 7.63
C HIS A 469 16.26 -27.46 6.70
N SER A 470 17.12 -28.12 5.92
CA SER A 470 17.98 -27.45 4.94
C SER A 470 17.39 -27.55 3.54
N VAL A 471 17.19 -26.41 2.90
CA VAL A 471 16.70 -26.29 1.52
C VAL A 471 17.77 -25.64 0.64
N LYS A 472 18.14 -26.29 -0.46
CA LYS A 472 19.09 -25.78 -1.44
C LYS A 472 18.36 -24.97 -2.50
N VAL A 473 18.79 -23.72 -2.67
CA VAL A 473 18.26 -22.82 -3.68
C VAL A 473 18.80 -23.25 -5.05
N VAL A 474 17.93 -23.77 -5.91
CA VAL A 474 18.31 -24.16 -7.28
C VAL A 474 17.79 -23.20 -8.35
N GLY A 475 16.84 -22.35 -7.96
CA GLY A 475 16.26 -21.33 -8.82
C GLY A 475 15.86 -20.09 -8.02
N ILE A 476 15.76 -18.97 -8.71
CA ILE A 476 15.17 -17.73 -8.20
C ILE A 476 14.03 -17.34 -9.15
N ALA A 477 12.82 -17.15 -8.62
CA ALA A 477 11.65 -16.78 -9.39
C ALA A 477 11.04 -15.46 -8.93
N ARG A 478 10.33 -14.79 -9.83
CA ARG A 478 9.57 -13.58 -9.49
C ARG A 478 8.23 -13.96 -8.85
N GLU A 479 8.09 -13.64 -7.58
CA GLU A 479 6.90 -13.92 -6.77
C GLU A 479 6.52 -12.70 -5.93
N LEU A 480 5.23 -12.58 -5.60
CA LEU A 480 4.71 -11.44 -4.84
C LEU A 480 4.93 -11.57 -3.32
N SER A 481 5.06 -12.79 -2.80
CA SER A 481 5.26 -13.08 -1.38
C SER A 481 6.60 -13.78 -1.12
N ARG A 482 7.12 -13.62 0.10
CA ARG A 482 8.32 -14.33 0.55
C ARG A 482 8.03 -15.82 0.61
N SER A 483 8.61 -16.58 -0.31
CA SER A 483 8.23 -17.97 -0.49
C SER A 483 9.37 -18.83 -1.03
N ILE A 484 9.31 -20.11 -0.71
CA ILE A 484 10.13 -21.15 -1.30
C ILE A 484 9.20 -22.18 -1.95
N TYR A 485 9.27 -22.29 -3.27
CA TYR A 485 8.54 -23.29 -4.03
C TYR A 485 9.34 -24.59 -4.12
N MET A 486 8.70 -25.70 -3.76
CA MET A 486 9.26 -27.05 -3.78
C MET A 486 8.21 -28.02 -4.34
N HIS A 487 8.64 -29.22 -4.72
CA HIS A 487 7.67 -30.27 -5.03
C HIS A 487 6.91 -30.63 -3.76
N ARG A 488 5.58 -30.78 -3.85
CA ARG A 488 4.73 -31.11 -2.70
C ARG A 488 5.22 -32.35 -1.94
N ALA A 489 5.67 -33.37 -2.67
CA ALA A 489 6.23 -34.59 -2.11
C ALA A 489 7.50 -34.38 -1.25
N ASP A 490 8.23 -33.28 -1.44
CA ASP A 490 9.39 -32.92 -0.62
C ASP A 490 9.01 -32.00 0.57
N VAL A 491 7.85 -31.34 0.50
CA VAL A 491 7.30 -30.51 1.59
C VAL A 491 6.49 -31.36 2.59
N GLU A 492 5.78 -32.37 2.11
CA GLU A 492 4.97 -33.29 2.94
C GLU A 492 5.75 -33.86 4.14
N PRO A 493 7.01 -34.33 4.01
CA PRO A 493 7.80 -34.82 5.15
C PRO A 493 8.22 -33.74 6.15
N ILE A 494 8.21 -32.45 5.74
CA ILE A 494 8.54 -31.31 6.61
C ILE A 494 7.31 -30.92 7.43
N VAL A 495 6.14 -30.83 6.79
CA VAL A 495 4.91 -30.32 7.40
C VAL A 495 4.09 -31.44 8.06
N GLY A 496 4.29 -32.69 7.67
CA GLY A 496 3.53 -33.83 8.18
C GLY A 496 2.09 -33.92 7.64
N GLN A 497 1.79 -33.19 6.56
CA GLN A 497 0.48 -33.16 5.90
C GLN A 497 0.64 -33.41 4.41
N GLU A 498 -0.30 -34.15 3.81
CA GLU A 498 -0.26 -34.47 2.38
C GLU A 498 -0.55 -33.23 1.51
N ALA A 499 -1.60 -32.49 1.86
CA ALA A 499 -2.03 -31.27 1.19
C ALA A 499 -3.02 -30.52 2.09
N ASN A 500 -3.12 -29.21 1.89
CA ASN A 500 -4.10 -28.35 2.55
C ASN A 500 -4.78 -27.36 1.57
N GLY A 501 -4.63 -27.61 0.28
CA GLY A 501 -5.37 -26.91 -0.76
C GLY A 501 -5.33 -27.62 -2.10
N ALA A 502 -6.07 -27.08 -3.05
CA ALA A 502 -6.08 -27.56 -4.44
C ALA A 502 -6.33 -26.41 -5.41
N LEU A 503 -5.71 -26.50 -6.59
CA LEU A 503 -5.96 -25.63 -7.74
C LEU A 503 -6.67 -26.46 -8.80
N LEU A 504 -7.68 -25.90 -9.48
CA LEU A 504 -8.44 -26.66 -10.48
C LEU A 504 -9.01 -25.83 -11.63
N ILE A 505 -9.29 -26.55 -12.72
CA ILE A 505 -10.01 -26.07 -13.91
C ILE A 505 -11.22 -26.98 -14.08
N THR A 506 -12.43 -26.43 -14.03
CA THR A 506 -13.65 -27.23 -14.08
C THR A 506 -13.97 -27.70 -15.51
N LYS A 507 -14.81 -28.73 -15.64
CA LYS A 507 -15.43 -29.07 -16.93
C LYS A 507 -16.60 -28.11 -17.20
N ASP A 508 -16.92 -27.91 -18.47
CA ASP A 508 -18.11 -27.14 -18.87
C ASP A 508 -19.38 -27.65 -18.14
N ASP A 509 -20.20 -26.74 -17.63
CA ASP A 509 -21.48 -26.95 -16.92
C ASP A 509 -21.41 -27.58 -15.51
N VAL A 510 -20.24 -27.67 -14.87
CA VAL A 510 -20.11 -28.07 -13.45
C VAL A 510 -20.39 -26.88 -12.53
N ASP A 511 -21.26 -27.09 -11.53
CA ASP A 511 -21.42 -26.13 -10.44
C ASP A 511 -20.34 -26.40 -9.37
N ILE A 512 -19.39 -25.49 -9.23
CA ILE A 512 -18.32 -25.59 -8.23
C ILE A 512 -18.89 -25.70 -6.81
N GLU A 513 -20.09 -25.17 -6.58
CA GLU A 513 -20.70 -25.12 -5.26
C GLU A 513 -21.11 -26.50 -4.73
N ASP A 514 -21.22 -27.51 -5.60
CA ASP A 514 -21.44 -28.90 -5.21
C ASP A 514 -20.29 -29.46 -4.36
N ILE A 515 -19.09 -28.87 -4.46
CA ILE A 515 -17.94 -29.29 -3.65
C ILE A 515 -18.15 -29.03 -2.15
N ARG A 516 -19.03 -28.08 -1.79
CA ARG A 516 -19.37 -27.77 -0.39
C ARG A 516 -19.99 -28.94 0.38
N PHE A 517 -20.53 -29.93 -0.34
CA PHE A 517 -21.05 -31.16 0.27
C PHE A 517 -20.01 -32.28 0.36
N SER A 518 -18.83 -32.05 -0.22
CA SER A 518 -17.71 -32.99 -0.27
C SER A 518 -16.66 -32.65 0.80
N THR A 519 -16.51 -31.37 1.15
CA THR A 519 -15.81 -30.88 2.34
C THR A 519 -16.59 -31.14 3.62
#